data_AF-A0ABD5MM76-F1
#
_entry.id   AF-A0ABD5MM76-F1
#
_cell.length_a   1.000
_cell.length_b   1.000
_cell.length_c   1.000
_cell.angle_alpha   90.00
_cell.angle_beta   90.00
_cell.angle_gamma   90.00
#
_symmetry.space_group_name_H-M   'P 1'
#
loop_
_entity.id
_entity.type
_entity.pdbx_description
1 polymer ?
#
loop_
_entity_poly.entity_id
_entity_poly.type
_entity_poly.pdbx_seq_one_letter_code
_entity_poly.pdbx_strand_id
1 'polypeptide(L)'
;MTRNEPTGGHETHREADRTLKNPDQIDADEADESVEHVARHMARELCAGFRYHDRGERDAAVESFAEVDRRQFAHVDEDTARRAARAYVDALWAKDELETDHMDGDRIDPESIRGGDWGRVYDALAERAAVADIDREYATATTRAWRNHKANGDYWTPMLRAQLLEYRAAVGDENYPTKPSDGREGFGTAPVRYLLGVELHDRHTRDHWEEAIRVMEPYYRRVLRAHRAD
;
A
#
# COMPACT_ATOMS: atom_id res chain seq x y z
N MET A 1 -79.44 26.59 -17.60
CA MET A 1 -79.31 25.54 -16.56
C MET A 1 -78.31 24.52 -17.10
N THR A 2 -77.02 24.64 -16.73
CA THR A 2 -76.28 23.73 -15.80
C THR A 2 -76.07 22.32 -16.39
N ARG A 3 -74.87 21.72 -16.54
CA ARG A 3 -73.64 21.62 -15.71
C ARG A 3 -72.43 21.24 -16.63
N ASN A 4 -71.20 21.77 -16.50
CA ASN A 4 -70.01 21.37 -15.68
C ASN A 4 -69.85 19.85 -15.42
N GLU A 5 -68.94 19.14 -16.12
CA GLU A 5 -67.49 18.85 -15.83
C GLU A 5 -67.30 17.48 -15.12
N PRO A 6 -66.09 16.86 -15.01
CA PRO A 6 -64.99 16.61 -15.97
C PRO A 6 -64.42 15.16 -15.83
N THR A 7 -63.34 14.81 -16.55
CA THR A 7 -62.22 13.86 -16.24
C THR A 7 -61.55 13.49 -17.57
N GLY A 8 -60.24 13.38 -17.75
CA GLY A 8 -59.07 13.47 -16.87
C GLY A 8 -57.90 13.03 -17.76
N GLY A 9 -56.89 13.87 -17.92
CA GLY A 9 -55.71 13.59 -18.74
C GLY A 9 -54.50 14.22 -18.09
N HIS A 10 -53.89 13.49 -17.14
CA HIS A 10 -52.56 13.80 -16.63
C HIS A 10 -51.53 13.00 -17.42
N GLU A 11 -51.03 13.60 -18.51
CA GLU A 11 -49.71 13.27 -19.02
C GLU A 11 -48.69 14.01 -18.16
N THR A 12 -47.92 13.25 -17.39
CA THR A 12 -46.79 13.78 -16.64
C THR A 12 -45.61 13.90 -17.60
N HIS A 13 -45.35 15.13 -18.04
CA HIS A 13 -44.07 15.51 -18.62
C HIS A 13 -42.97 15.26 -17.60
N ARG A 14 -42.24 14.16 -17.76
CA ARG A 14 -40.97 13.90 -17.07
C ARG A 14 -39.87 14.60 -17.87
N GLU A 15 -39.83 15.91 -17.72
CA GLU A 15 -38.80 16.76 -18.33
C GLU A 15 -37.52 16.69 -17.47
N ALA A 16 -36.40 16.59 -18.19
CA ALA A 16 -35.04 16.35 -17.78
C ALA A 16 -34.58 16.94 -16.43
N ASP A 17 -34.03 16.08 -15.56
CA ASP A 17 -32.92 16.45 -14.68
C ASP A 17 -31.64 15.81 -15.24
N ARG A 18 -31.19 16.35 -16.38
CA ARG A 18 -29.79 16.26 -16.79
C ARG A 18 -29.15 17.54 -16.32
N THR A 19 -28.75 17.58 -15.07
CA THR A 19 -27.80 18.58 -14.59
C THR A 19 -26.54 18.41 -15.45
N LEU A 20 -26.36 19.30 -16.43
CA LEU A 20 -25.14 19.38 -17.22
C LEU A 20 -24.03 19.72 -16.22
N LYS A 21 -23.20 18.72 -15.88
CA LYS A 21 -22.01 18.94 -15.07
C LYS A 21 -21.17 20.04 -15.73
N ASN A 22 -20.71 20.99 -14.94
CA ASN A 22 -19.84 22.04 -15.44
C ASN A 22 -18.53 21.39 -15.96
N PRO A 23 -17.84 21.92 -16.99
CA PRO A 23 -16.60 21.33 -17.50
C PRO A 23 -15.56 21.07 -16.41
N ASP A 24 -15.42 22.00 -15.46
CA ASP A 24 -14.53 21.85 -14.29
C ASP A 24 -14.92 20.65 -13.38
N GLN A 25 -16.20 20.28 -13.32
CA GLN A 25 -16.66 19.10 -12.58
C GLN A 25 -16.44 17.80 -13.37
N ILE A 26 -16.50 17.86 -14.70
CA ILE A 26 -16.20 16.72 -15.57
C ILE A 26 -14.70 16.40 -15.49
N ASP A 27 -13.84 17.42 -15.61
CA ASP A 27 -12.39 17.27 -15.52
C ASP A 27 -11.95 16.77 -14.12
N ALA A 28 -12.59 17.24 -13.05
CA ALA A 28 -12.34 16.76 -11.70
C ALA A 28 -12.80 15.31 -11.48
N ASP A 29 -13.97 14.94 -11.99
CA ASP A 29 -14.50 13.57 -11.90
C ASP A 29 -13.63 12.59 -12.72
N GLU A 30 -13.24 12.95 -13.95
CA GLU A 30 -12.33 12.15 -14.78
C GLU A 30 -10.93 12.01 -14.14
N ALA A 31 -10.44 13.09 -13.53
CA ALA A 31 -9.18 13.06 -12.79
C ALA A 31 -9.26 12.17 -11.54
N ASP A 32 -10.40 12.08 -10.85
CA ASP A 32 -10.58 11.21 -9.69
C ASP A 32 -10.76 9.74 -10.10
N GLU A 33 -11.53 9.46 -11.15
CA GLU A 33 -11.62 8.12 -11.76
C GLU A 33 -10.24 7.61 -12.19
N SER A 34 -9.38 8.49 -12.70
CA SER A 34 -7.98 8.20 -13.00
C SER A 34 -7.17 7.85 -11.75
N VAL A 35 -7.33 8.57 -10.63
CA VAL A 35 -6.65 8.22 -9.36
C VAL A 35 -7.09 6.85 -8.88
N GLU A 36 -8.40 6.57 -8.87
CA GLU A 36 -8.91 5.30 -8.38
C GLU A 36 -8.39 4.13 -9.21
N HIS A 37 -8.35 4.27 -10.53
CA HIS A 37 -7.78 3.28 -11.43
C HIS A 37 -6.30 3.03 -11.12
N VAL A 38 -5.49 4.10 -10.99
CA VAL A 38 -4.06 4.00 -10.73
C VAL A 38 -3.78 3.44 -9.32
N ALA A 39 -4.53 3.88 -8.30
CA ALA A 39 -4.41 3.39 -6.93
C ALA A 39 -4.69 1.88 -6.85
N ARG A 40 -5.72 1.43 -7.57
CA ARG A 40 -6.06 0.00 -7.65
C ARG A 40 -4.99 -0.79 -8.39
N HIS A 41 -4.39 -0.21 -9.44
CA HIS A 41 -3.27 -0.81 -10.15
C HIS A 41 -2.05 -0.96 -9.23
N MET A 42 -1.67 0.09 -8.48
CA MET A 42 -0.57 0.01 -7.50
C MET A 42 -0.82 -1.08 -6.44
N ALA A 43 -2.05 -1.17 -5.92
CA ALA A 43 -2.41 -2.23 -4.97
C ALA A 43 -2.31 -3.64 -5.58
N ARG A 44 -2.64 -3.80 -6.86
CA ARG A 44 -2.46 -5.06 -7.59
C ARG A 44 -0.99 -5.40 -7.79
N GLU A 45 -0.17 -4.43 -8.18
CA GLU A 45 1.27 -4.62 -8.39
C GLU A 45 1.98 -4.95 -7.09
N LEU A 46 1.60 -4.34 -5.97
CA LEU A 46 2.13 -4.72 -4.66
C LEU A 46 1.85 -6.21 -4.35
N CYS A 47 0.59 -6.64 -4.51
CA CYS A 47 0.24 -8.06 -4.34
C CYS A 47 0.93 -8.97 -5.36
N ALA A 48 1.14 -8.51 -6.60
CA ALA A 48 1.86 -9.26 -7.62
C ALA A 48 3.33 -9.44 -7.24
N GLY A 49 3.99 -8.38 -6.74
CA GLY A 49 5.38 -8.41 -6.29
C GLY A 49 5.63 -9.48 -5.21
N PHE A 50 4.77 -9.55 -4.20
CA PHE A 50 4.85 -10.61 -3.20
C PHE A 50 4.62 -12.02 -3.79
N ARG A 51 3.64 -12.17 -4.69
CA ARG A 51 3.39 -13.47 -5.36
C ARG A 51 4.53 -13.91 -6.28
N TYR A 52 5.22 -12.97 -6.93
CA TYR A 52 6.42 -13.25 -7.72
C TYR A 52 7.58 -13.66 -6.81
N HIS A 53 7.75 -12.97 -5.68
CA HIS A 53 8.70 -13.36 -4.65
C HIS A 53 8.47 -14.80 -4.19
N ASP A 54 7.24 -15.16 -3.81
CA ASP A 54 6.91 -16.51 -3.32
C ASP A 54 7.15 -17.63 -4.35
N ARG A 55 7.25 -17.27 -5.64
CA ARG A 55 7.55 -18.20 -6.75
C ARG A 55 9.03 -18.22 -7.13
N GLY A 56 9.86 -17.41 -6.47
CA GLY A 56 11.27 -17.23 -6.83
C GLY A 56 11.49 -16.42 -8.12
N GLU A 57 10.49 -15.69 -8.60
CA GLU A 57 10.55 -14.90 -9.84
C GLU A 57 11.13 -13.50 -9.55
N ARG A 58 12.44 -13.43 -9.28
CA ARG A 58 13.12 -12.21 -8.78
C ARG A 58 12.90 -10.96 -9.64
N ASP A 59 13.15 -11.05 -10.94
CA ASP A 59 13.04 -9.88 -11.81
C ASP A 59 11.59 -9.39 -11.94
N ALA A 60 10.62 -10.31 -11.98
CA ALA A 60 9.20 -9.95 -12.00
C ALA A 60 8.77 -9.26 -10.69
N ALA A 61 9.28 -9.72 -9.55
CA ALA A 61 9.06 -9.04 -8.27
C ALA A 61 9.62 -7.61 -8.29
N VAL A 62 10.85 -7.42 -8.80
CA VAL A 62 11.46 -6.08 -8.92
C VAL A 62 10.61 -5.16 -9.79
N GLU A 63 10.13 -5.63 -10.96
CA GLU A 63 9.31 -4.78 -11.83
C GLU A 63 7.99 -4.38 -11.18
N SER A 64 7.29 -5.32 -10.52
CA SER A 64 6.04 -5.00 -9.84
C SER A 64 6.23 -4.03 -8.69
N PHE A 65 7.26 -4.20 -7.84
CA PHE A 65 7.55 -3.22 -6.79
C PHE A 65 8.00 -1.87 -7.37
N ALA A 66 8.76 -1.85 -8.47
CA ALA A 66 9.16 -0.62 -9.14
C ALA A 66 7.96 0.14 -9.71
N GLU A 67 6.94 -0.57 -10.21
CA GLU A 67 5.71 0.03 -10.69
C GLU A 67 4.94 0.77 -9.59
N VAL A 68 4.98 0.24 -8.38
CA VAL A 68 4.48 0.91 -7.18
C VAL A 68 5.37 2.10 -6.80
N ASP A 69 6.67 1.88 -6.62
CA ASP A 69 7.60 2.88 -6.10
C ASP A 69 7.69 4.13 -7.00
N ARG A 70 7.63 3.97 -8.33
CA ARG A 70 7.62 5.09 -9.31
C ARG A 70 6.49 6.09 -9.07
N ARG A 71 5.37 5.63 -8.50
CA ARG A 71 4.20 6.46 -8.19
C ARG A 71 4.09 6.80 -6.72
N GLN A 72 4.62 5.93 -5.86
CA GLN A 72 4.61 6.15 -4.42
C GLN A 72 5.56 7.28 -4.05
N PHE A 73 6.76 7.31 -4.63
CA PHE A 73 7.79 8.30 -4.36
C PHE A 73 7.94 9.24 -5.57
N ALA A 74 6.95 10.11 -5.79
CA ALA A 74 6.93 11.00 -6.96
C ALA A 74 8.08 12.04 -6.97
N HIS A 75 8.76 12.23 -5.84
CA HIS A 75 9.90 13.13 -5.69
C HIS A 75 11.23 12.55 -6.20
N VAL A 76 11.31 11.25 -6.48
CA VAL A 76 12.51 10.61 -7.05
C VAL A 76 12.30 10.25 -8.51
N ASP A 77 13.40 10.12 -9.26
CA ASP A 77 13.35 9.66 -10.66
C ASP A 77 13.07 8.14 -10.77
N GLU A 78 12.73 7.71 -12.00
CA GLU A 78 12.37 6.32 -12.29
C GLU A 78 13.49 5.32 -11.97
N ASP A 79 14.75 5.66 -12.25
CA ASP A 79 15.89 4.80 -11.96
C ASP A 79 16.09 4.63 -10.44
N THR A 80 15.89 5.70 -9.68
CA THR A 80 15.93 5.70 -8.22
C THR A 80 14.78 4.88 -7.62
N ALA A 81 13.56 5.04 -8.11
CA ALA A 81 12.41 4.23 -7.70
C ALA A 81 12.64 2.74 -7.99
N ARG A 82 13.19 2.40 -9.16
CA ARG A 82 13.54 1.01 -9.51
C ARG A 82 14.66 0.46 -8.62
N ARG A 83 15.64 1.28 -8.22
CA ARG A 83 16.68 0.91 -7.26
C ARG A 83 16.10 0.67 -5.86
N ALA A 84 15.15 1.48 -5.42
CA ALA A 84 14.41 1.29 -4.16
C ALA A 84 13.66 -0.04 -4.13
N ALA A 85 12.97 -0.36 -5.22
CA ALA A 85 12.24 -1.62 -5.39
C ALA A 85 13.18 -2.82 -5.39
N ARG A 86 14.31 -2.73 -6.11
CA ARG A 86 15.35 -3.77 -6.12
C ARG A 86 15.89 -4.02 -4.71
N ALA A 87 16.21 -2.97 -3.96
CA ALA A 87 16.69 -3.09 -2.59
C ALA A 87 15.66 -3.75 -1.65
N TYR A 88 14.36 -3.47 -1.85
CA TYR A 88 13.30 -4.20 -1.13
C TYR A 88 13.28 -5.69 -1.46
N VAL A 89 13.40 -6.03 -2.74
CA VAL A 89 13.46 -7.43 -3.20
C VAL A 89 14.73 -8.13 -2.70
N ASP A 90 15.87 -7.44 -2.66
CA ASP A 90 17.10 -7.98 -2.08
C ASP A 90 16.93 -8.32 -0.60
N ALA A 91 16.22 -7.48 0.16
CA ALA A 91 15.89 -7.78 1.55
C ALA A 91 15.00 -9.02 1.67
N LEU A 92 13.99 -9.16 0.80
CA LEU A 92 13.10 -10.32 0.79
C LEU A 92 13.88 -11.62 0.50
N TRP A 93 14.79 -11.61 -0.48
CA TRP A 93 15.66 -12.75 -0.79
C TRP A 93 16.63 -13.08 0.34
N ALA A 94 17.27 -12.07 0.93
CA ALA A 94 18.15 -12.28 2.09
C ALA A 94 17.41 -12.88 3.29
N LYS A 95 16.13 -12.53 3.46
CA LYS A 95 15.24 -13.10 4.48
C LYS A 95 14.94 -14.57 4.16
N ASP A 96 14.61 -14.93 2.93
CA ASP A 96 14.37 -16.33 2.54
C ASP A 96 15.64 -17.22 2.66
N GLU A 97 16.81 -16.67 2.33
CA GLU A 97 18.11 -17.34 2.56
C GLU A 97 18.31 -17.63 4.05
N LEU A 98 18.11 -16.62 4.90
CA LEU A 98 18.21 -16.77 6.36
C LEU A 98 17.19 -17.78 6.89
N GLU A 99 15.94 -17.73 6.44
CA GLU A 99 14.89 -18.66 6.85
C GLU A 99 15.28 -20.11 6.56
N THR A 100 15.93 -20.37 5.42
CA THR A 100 16.40 -21.70 5.02
C THR A 100 17.39 -22.30 6.03
N ASP A 101 18.31 -21.48 6.56
CA ASP A 101 19.30 -21.92 7.55
C ASP A 101 18.69 -22.25 8.93
N HIS A 102 17.46 -21.80 9.17
CA HIS A 102 16.73 -21.96 10.43
C HIS A 102 15.49 -22.87 10.31
N MET A 103 15.40 -23.68 9.24
CA MET A 103 14.34 -24.67 9.08
C MET A 103 14.58 -25.91 9.97
N ASP A 104 13.54 -26.33 10.69
CA ASP A 104 13.41 -27.64 11.32
C ASP A 104 12.28 -28.41 10.63
N GLY A 105 12.67 -29.26 9.66
CA GLY A 105 11.74 -29.90 8.73
C GLY A 105 11.06 -28.88 7.83
N ASP A 106 9.72 -28.84 7.86
CA ASP A 106 8.90 -27.95 7.02
C ASP A 106 8.55 -26.62 7.73
N ARG A 107 9.15 -26.34 8.90
CA ARG A 107 8.84 -25.14 9.69
C ARG A 107 10.11 -24.46 10.13
N ILE A 108 10.07 -23.14 10.20
CA ILE A 108 11.13 -22.33 10.80
C ILE A 108 11.13 -22.55 12.32
N ASP A 109 12.30 -22.79 12.91
CA ASP A 109 12.50 -22.78 14.36
C ASP A 109 12.46 -21.32 14.87
N PRO A 110 11.41 -20.92 15.63
CA PRO A 110 11.26 -19.55 16.10
C PRO A 110 12.34 -19.10 17.09
N GLU A 111 12.96 -20.02 17.83
CA GLU A 111 14.02 -19.69 18.77
C GLU A 111 15.35 -19.45 18.05
N SER A 112 15.68 -20.34 17.11
CA SER A 112 16.89 -20.24 16.30
C SER A 112 16.90 -18.98 15.43
N ILE A 113 15.82 -18.74 14.66
CA ILE A 113 15.77 -17.58 13.74
C ILE A 113 15.76 -16.22 14.47
N ARG A 114 15.28 -16.19 15.72
CA ARG A 114 15.31 -14.97 16.55
C ARG A 114 16.72 -14.45 16.77
N GLY A 115 17.69 -15.37 16.87
CA GLY A 115 19.12 -15.08 17.03
C GLY A 115 19.93 -15.09 15.72
N GLY A 116 19.28 -15.30 14.57
CA GLY A 116 19.93 -15.33 13.26
C GLY A 116 20.58 -14.00 12.85
N ASP A 117 21.43 -14.04 11.82
CA ASP A 117 22.07 -12.84 11.29
C ASP A 117 21.17 -12.10 10.29
N TRP A 118 20.47 -11.09 10.80
CA TRP A 118 19.59 -10.23 10.01
C TRP A 118 20.33 -9.08 9.29
N GLY A 119 21.67 -9.06 9.30
CA GLY A 119 22.48 -7.97 8.74
C GLY A 119 22.21 -7.69 7.27
N ARG A 120 22.14 -8.73 6.42
CA ARG A 120 21.85 -8.59 4.98
C ARG A 120 20.46 -8.00 4.72
N VAL A 121 19.47 -8.41 5.50
CA VAL A 121 18.10 -7.85 5.43
C VAL A 121 18.12 -6.37 5.79
N TYR A 122 18.81 -6.02 6.89
CA TYR A 122 18.95 -4.63 7.31
C TYR A 122 19.66 -3.76 6.28
N ASP A 123 20.79 -4.22 5.73
CA ASP A 123 21.59 -3.45 4.78
C ASP A 123 20.80 -3.13 3.50
N ALA A 124 20.06 -4.11 2.98
CA ALA A 124 19.19 -3.92 1.82
C ALA A 124 18.03 -2.94 2.11
N LEU A 125 17.42 -3.01 3.30
CA LEU A 125 16.38 -2.07 3.70
C LEU A 125 16.93 -0.66 3.98
N ALA A 126 18.17 -0.55 4.45
CA ALA A 126 18.85 0.73 4.66
C ALA A 126 19.18 1.40 3.33
N GLU A 127 19.58 0.61 2.33
CA GLU A 127 19.73 1.08 0.95
C GLU A 127 18.39 1.59 0.40
N ARG A 128 17.29 0.83 0.55
CA ARG A 128 15.94 1.29 0.17
C ARG A 128 15.60 2.62 0.81
N ALA A 129 15.81 2.73 2.12
CA ALA A 129 15.50 3.95 2.87
C ALA A 129 16.30 5.15 2.33
N ALA A 130 17.60 4.97 2.09
CA ALA A 130 18.47 6.03 1.58
C ALA A 130 18.06 6.50 0.17
N VAL A 131 17.67 5.59 -0.73
CA VAL A 131 17.34 5.97 -2.12
C VAL A 131 15.94 6.56 -2.27
N ALA A 132 14.99 6.15 -1.43
CA ALA A 132 13.61 6.64 -1.45
C ALA A 132 13.37 7.83 -0.49
N ASP A 133 14.44 8.34 0.14
CA ASP A 133 14.39 9.40 1.17
C ASP A 133 13.44 9.06 2.34
N ILE A 134 13.52 7.81 2.81
CA ILE A 134 12.81 7.34 4.00
C ILE A 134 13.77 7.43 5.19
N ASP A 135 13.27 7.86 6.35
CA ASP A 135 14.05 7.82 7.60
C ASP A 135 14.65 6.42 7.82
N ARG A 136 15.96 6.34 8.10
CA ARG A 136 16.70 5.09 8.30
C ARG A 136 16.13 4.21 9.41
N GLU A 137 15.37 4.76 10.36
CA GLU A 137 14.61 3.97 11.33
C GLU A 137 13.69 2.95 10.64
N TYR A 138 13.23 3.22 9.41
CA TYR A 138 12.50 2.28 8.55
C TYR A 138 13.21 0.93 8.46
N ALA A 139 14.50 0.92 8.12
CA ALA A 139 15.26 -0.31 7.96
C ALA A 139 15.31 -1.11 9.26
N THR A 140 15.48 -0.41 10.39
CA THR A 140 15.49 -1.02 11.73
C THR A 140 14.12 -1.62 12.07
N ALA A 141 13.05 -0.87 11.81
CA ALA A 141 11.68 -1.26 12.11
C ALA A 141 11.23 -2.44 11.24
N THR A 142 11.46 -2.41 9.92
CA THR A 142 11.12 -3.49 9.00
C THR A 142 11.90 -4.76 9.30
N THR A 143 13.21 -4.66 9.54
CA THR A 143 14.03 -5.83 9.95
C THR A 143 13.51 -6.45 11.24
N ARG A 144 13.18 -5.63 12.24
CA ARG A 144 12.60 -6.11 13.50
C ARG A 144 11.23 -6.74 13.28
N ALA A 145 10.40 -6.18 12.42
CA ALA A 145 9.10 -6.74 12.09
C ALA A 145 9.23 -8.13 11.47
N TRP A 146 10.07 -8.29 10.45
CA TRP A 146 10.25 -9.58 9.79
C TRP A 146 10.85 -10.63 10.73
N ARG A 147 11.85 -10.24 11.54
CA ARG A 147 12.36 -11.12 12.60
C ARG A 147 11.28 -11.54 13.56
N ASN A 148 10.48 -10.61 14.05
CA ASN A 148 9.41 -10.92 14.98
C ASN A 148 8.33 -11.80 14.34
N HIS A 149 8.02 -11.61 13.06
CA HIS A 149 7.04 -12.43 12.35
C HIS A 149 7.48 -13.90 12.32
N LYS A 150 8.75 -14.15 11.99
CA LYS A 150 9.29 -15.52 11.92
C LYS A 150 9.59 -16.13 13.28
N ALA A 151 9.87 -15.29 14.28
CA ALA A 151 10.14 -15.70 15.65
C ALA A 151 8.89 -15.72 16.56
N ASN A 152 7.67 -15.69 16.02
CA ASN A 152 6.40 -15.65 16.77
C ASN A 152 6.32 -14.53 17.83
N GLY A 153 6.93 -13.38 17.55
CA GLY A 153 6.86 -12.17 18.35
C GLY A 153 5.87 -11.15 17.79
N ASP A 154 5.73 -10.03 18.49
CA ASP A 154 4.95 -8.88 18.00
C ASP A 154 5.65 -8.22 16.81
N TYR A 155 5.22 -8.57 15.60
CA TYR A 155 5.67 -7.92 14.37
C TYR A 155 4.78 -6.75 13.94
N TRP A 156 3.57 -6.64 14.49
CA TRP A 156 2.61 -5.60 14.12
C TRP A 156 3.12 -4.22 14.52
N THR A 157 3.57 -4.05 15.76
CA THR A 157 4.08 -2.75 16.24
C THR A 157 5.26 -2.24 15.40
N PRO A 158 6.33 -3.02 15.16
CA PRO A 158 7.43 -2.56 14.30
C PRO A 158 7.03 -2.40 12.83
N MET A 159 6.11 -3.21 12.30
CA MET A 159 5.62 -3.05 10.91
C MET A 159 4.83 -1.75 10.74
N LEU A 160 3.96 -1.42 11.69
CA LEU A 160 3.24 -0.15 11.70
C LEU A 160 4.19 1.06 11.82
N ARG A 161 5.28 0.93 12.58
CA ARG A 161 6.32 1.95 12.67
C ARG A 161 7.06 2.13 11.35
N ALA A 162 7.49 1.04 10.72
CA ALA A 162 8.13 1.08 9.40
C ALA A 162 7.22 1.75 8.38
N GLN A 163 5.96 1.32 8.32
CA GLN A 163 5.02 1.85 7.34
C GLN A 163 4.64 3.30 7.60
N LEU A 164 4.64 3.76 8.86
CA LEU A 164 4.49 5.18 9.16
C LEU A 164 5.61 6.00 8.49
N LEU A 165 6.86 5.56 8.59
CA LEU A 165 8.01 6.26 8.03
C LEU A 165 7.97 6.25 6.49
N GLU A 166 7.72 5.09 5.88
CA GLU A 166 7.58 4.97 4.43
C GLU A 166 6.41 5.82 3.90
N TYR A 167 5.28 5.81 4.60
CA TYR A 167 4.13 6.62 4.21
C TYR A 167 4.40 8.12 4.31
N ARG A 168 5.08 8.58 5.37
CA ARG A 168 5.46 10.01 5.52
C ARG A 168 6.35 10.47 4.37
N ALA A 169 7.36 9.70 4.01
CA ALA A 169 8.22 9.97 2.86
C ALA A 169 7.41 10.00 1.57
N ALA A 170 6.50 9.04 1.38
CA ALA A 170 5.66 8.94 0.20
C ALA A 170 4.64 10.08 0.05
N VAL A 171 4.32 10.85 1.09
CA VAL A 171 3.33 11.93 1.00
C VAL A 171 3.89 13.31 1.37
N GLY A 172 5.18 13.40 1.68
CA GLY A 172 5.83 14.64 2.10
C GLY A 172 5.30 15.23 3.42
N ASP A 173 4.64 14.45 4.28
CA ASP A 173 4.06 14.93 5.55
C ASP A 173 4.72 14.26 6.76
N GLU A 174 5.80 14.86 7.26
CA GLU A 174 6.50 14.40 8.47
C GLU A 174 5.61 14.39 9.74
N ASN A 175 4.53 15.18 9.74
CA ASN A 175 3.62 15.33 10.88
C ASN A 175 2.47 14.30 10.88
N TYR A 176 2.31 13.51 9.81
CA TYR A 176 1.34 12.41 9.80
C TYR A 176 1.63 11.41 10.94
N PRO A 177 0.66 10.83 11.65
CA PRO A 177 -0.77 11.01 11.46
C PRO A 177 -1.28 12.28 12.11
N THR A 178 -2.03 13.05 11.34
CA THR A 178 -2.82 14.16 11.86
C THR A 178 -4.24 13.67 12.16
N LYS A 179 -4.67 13.80 13.43
CA LYS A 179 -6.05 13.53 13.84
C LYS A 179 -6.66 14.80 14.42
N PRO A 180 -7.83 15.25 13.90
CA PRO A 180 -8.46 16.49 14.35
C PRO A 180 -9.11 16.40 15.74
N SER A 181 -9.15 15.21 16.36
CA SER A 181 -9.81 14.93 17.65
C SER A 181 -8.94 14.09 18.59
N ASP A 182 -9.50 13.67 19.74
CA ASP A 182 -8.81 12.89 20.77
C ASP A 182 -8.12 11.62 20.23
N GLY A 183 -7.05 11.18 20.91
CA GLY A 183 -6.20 10.08 20.46
C GLY A 183 -5.22 10.53 19.38
N ARG A 184 -4.33 11.45 19.76
CA ARG A 184 -3.29 12.06 18.90
C ARG A 184 -2.06 11.17 18.72
N GLU A 185 -1.93 10.13 19.54
CA GLU A 185 -0.86 9.14 19.45
C GLU A 185 -1.30 7.94 18.60
N GLY A 186 -0.35 7.34 17.86
CA GLY A 186 -0.57 6.15 17.05
C GLY A 186 0.05 6.23 15.66
N PHE A 187 -0.28 5.25 14.81
CA PHE A 187 0.30 5.13 13.47
C PHE A 187 -0.58 5.72 12.36
N GLY A 188 -1.86 6.00 12.65
CA GLY A 188 -2.82 6.46 11.66
C GLY A 188 -3.40 5.35 10.79
N THR A 189 -4.34 5.71 9.93
CA THR A 189 -5.11 4.73 9.15
C THR A 189 -4.36 4.17 7.94
N ALA A 190 -3.32 4.85 7.44
CA ALA A 190 -2.56 4.40 6.28
C ALA A 190 -1.66 3.20 6.62
N PRO A 191 -0.81 3.26 7.66
CA PRO A 191 -0.05 2.08 8.12
C PRO A 191 -0.93 0.86 8.45
N VAL A 192 -2.10 1.09 9.08
CA VAL A 192 -3.03 0.00 9.43
C VAL A 192 -3.61 -0.68 8.19
N ARG A 193 -4.00 0.08 7.16
CA ARG A 193 -4.50 -0.50 5.90
C ARG A 193 -3.42 -1.32 5.20
N TYR A 194 -2.20 -0.79 5.15
CA TYR A 194 -1.08 -1.50 4.54
C TYR A 194 -0.80 -2.83 5.25
N LEU A 195 -0.68 -2.82 6.58
CA LEU A 195 -0.47 -4.03 7.36
C LEU A 195 -1.60 -5.05 7.13
N LEU A 196 -2.87 -4.63 7.17
CA LEU A 196 -3.98 -5.54 6.85
C LEU A 196 -3.88 -6.11 5.43
N GLY A 197 -3.44 -5.31 4.45
CA GLY A 197 -3.17 -5.80 3.09
C GLY A 197 -2.11 -6.91 3.06
N VAL A 198 -1.03 -6.75 3.83
CA VAL A 198 0.02 -7.77 3.99
C VAL A 198 -0.52 -9.04 4.67
N GLU A 199 -1.30 -8.90 5.74
CA GLU A 199 -1.93 -10.05 6.41
C GLU A 199 -2.83 -10.88 5.47
N LEU A 200 -3.58 -10.19 4.62
CA LEU A 200 -4.47 -10.82 3.65
C LEU A 200 -3.67 -11.48 2.51
N HIS A 201 -2.53 -10.91 2.12
CA HIS A 201 -1.65 -11.52 1.13
C HIS A 201 -1.18 -12.93 1.55
N ASP A 202 -0.74 -13.07 2.80
CA ASP A 202 -0.15 -14.30 3.37
C ASP A 202 -1.18 -15.44 3.55
N ARG A 203 -2.47 -15.19 3.26
CA ARG A 203 -3.50 -16.24 3.22
C ARG A 203 -3.44 -17.08 1.93
N HIS A 204 -2.69 -16.63 0.92
CA HIS A 204 -2.47 -17.33 -0.36
C HIS A 204 -3.74 -17.82 -1.07
N THR A 205 -4.86 -17.11 -0.95
CA THR A 205 -6.06 -17.39 -1.76
C THR A 205 -6.46 -16.18 -2.59
N ARG A 206 -7.11 -16.46 -3.72
CA ARG A 206 -7.62 -15.43 -4.62
C ARG A 206 -8.51 -14.41 -3.90
N ASP A 207 -9.44 -14.88 -3.07
CA ASP A 207 -10.40 -14.00 -2.40
C ASP A 207 -9.71 -13.04 -1.42
N HIS A 208 -8.72 -13.53 -0.65
CA HIS A 208 -7.94 -12.68 0.25
C HIS A 208 -7.01 -11.74 -0.52
N TRP A 209 -6.45 -12.15 -1.66
CA TRP A 209 -5.68 -11.25 -2.52
C TRP A 209 -6.55 -10.12 -3.09
N GLU A 210 -7.76 -10.42 -3.53
CA GLU A 210 -8.71 -9.40 -3.97
C GLU A 210 -9.13 -8.49 -2.82
N GLU A 211 -9.21 -9.00 -1.59
CA GLU A 211 -9.46 -8.21 -0.38
C GLU A 211 -8.27 -7.31 -0.02
N ALA A 212 -7.04 -7.82 -0.08
CA ALA A 212 -5.82 -7.05 0.13
C ALA A 212 -5.77 -5.84 -0.80
N ILE A 213 -6.08 -6.05 -2.09
CA ILE A 213 -6.18 -4.96 -3.08
C ILE A 213 -7.22 -3.92 -2.64
N ARG A 214 -8.42 -4.34 -2.25
CA ARG A 214 -9.49 -3.41 -1.82
C ARG A 214 -9.10 -2.60 -0.58
N VAL A 215 -8.40 -3.21 0.37
CA VAL A 215 -7.96 -2.56 1.62
C VAL A 215 -6.82 -1.56 1.37
N MET A 216 -5.92 -1.86 0.43
CA MET A 216 -4.77 -1.01 0.11
C MET A 216 -5.09 0.10 -0.90
N GLU A 217 -6.16 -0.02 -1.69
CA GLU A 217 -6.55 1.00 -2.66
C GLU A 217 -6.69 2.42 -2.03
N PRO A 218 -7.35 2.62 -0.86
CA PRO A 218 -7.39 3.92 -0.20
C PRO A 218 -6.03 4.43 0.30
N TYR A 219 -5.07 3.54 0.58
CA TYR A 219 -3.71 3.93 0.94
C TYR A 219 -3.03 4.62 -0.24
N TYR A 220 -2.99 3.95 -1.41
CA TYR A 220 -2.37 4.49 -2.61
C TYR A 220 -3.11 5.69 -3.18
N ARG A 221 -4.46 5.71 -3.08
CA ARG A 221 -5.25 6.88 -3.45
C ARG A 221 -4.82 8.12 -2.69
N ARG A 222 -4.51 7.98 -1.40
CA ARG A 222 -4.08 9.11 -0.57
C ARG A 222 -2.65 9.56 -0.93
N VAL A 223 -1.77 8.62 -1.27
CA VAL A 223 -0.43 8.94 -1.81
C VAL A 223 -0.54 9.74 -3.10
N LEU A 224 -1.29 9.23 -4.08
CA LEU A 224 -1.47 9.90 -5.38
C LEU A 224 -2.11 11.28 -5.27
N ARG A 225 -3.03 11.48 -4.31
CA ARG A 225 -3.64 12.79 -4.06
C ARG A 225 -2.68 13.78 -3.41
N ALA A 226 -1.72 13.31 -2.58
CA ALA A 226 -0.70 14.18 -2.01
C ALA A 226 0.17 14.78 -3.13
N HIS A 227 0.59 13.96 -4.09
CA HIS A 227 1.40 14.37 -5.25
C HIS A 227 0.73 15.36 -6.22
N ARG A 228 -0.58 15.59 -6.08
CA ARG A 228 -1.34 16.57 -6.88
C ARG A 228 -1.53 17.91 -6.18
N ALA A 229 -1.30 17.95 -4.86
CA ALA A 229 -1.46 19.15 -4.06
C ALA A 229 -0.20 20.03 -4.05
N ASP A 230 0.91 19.49 -4.56
CA ASP A 230 2.18 20.17 -4.83
C ASP A 230 2.24 20.68 -6.28
#